data_AF-A0A3D5BIP8-F1
#
_entry.id   AF-A0A3D5BIP8-F1
#
_cell.length_a   1.000
_cell.length_b   1.000
_cell.length_c   1.000
_cell.angle_alpha   90.00
_cell.angle_beta   90.00
_cell.angle_gamma   90.00
#
_symmetry.space_group_name_H-M   'P 1'
#
loop_
_entity.id
_entity.type
_entity.pdbx_description
1 polymer ?
#
loop_
_entity_poly.entity_id
_entity_poly.type
_entity_poly.pdbx_seq_one_letter_code
_entity_poly.pdbx_strand_id
1 'polypeptide(L)'
;MDHGDGTVPLGYYRHYKGQLYQLTAIATHSEELQPYAVYRALYGNYDLWVRPLQMFTENVSIQGEEVARFQFIGTEKPEGV
;
A
#
# COMPACT_ATOMS: atom_id res chain seq x y z
N MET A 1 -2.93 -12.83 18.35
CA MET A 1 -1.63 -12.29 17.93
C MET A 1 -1.86 -10.82 17.72
N ASP A 2 -1.48 -10.06 18.73
CA ASP A 2 -1.68 -8.62 18.82
C ASP A 2 -0.37 -7.99 18.35
N HIS A 3 -0.34 -7.54 17.09
CA HIS A 3 0.74 -6.71 16.58
C HIS A 3 0.37 -5.28 16.95
N GLY A 4 1.02 -4.76 18.00
CA GLY A 4 0.78 -3.42 18.50
C GLY A 4 1.20 -2.36 17.49
N ASP A 5 0.25 -1.92 16.65
CA ASP A 5 0.19 -0.67 15.90
C ASP A 5 -1.12 -0.69 15.07
N GLY A 6 -1.67 0.47 14.72
CA GLY A 6 -2.97 0.52 14.05
C GLY A 6 -2.98 -0.30 12.74
N THR A 7 -4.00 -1.15 12.57
CA THR A 7 -4.23 -1.93 11.34
C THR A 7 -4.10 -1.05 10.09
N VAL A 8 -3.18 -1.39 9.19
CA VAL A 8 -3.08 -0.75 7.86
C VAL A 8 -4.40 -1.02 7.12
N PRO A 9 -5.19 0.00 6.78
CA PRO A 9 -6.52 -0.21 6.22
C PRO A 9 -6.45 -0.89 4.84
N LEU A 10 -7.20 -1.98 4.64
CA LEU A 10 -7.44 -2.46 3.28
C LEU A 10 -8.29 -1.45 2.53
N GLY A 11 -8.02 -1.27 1.24
CA GLY A 11 -8.72 -0.28 0.43
C GLY A 11 -7.82 0.36 -0.59
N TYR A 12 -8.12 1.61 -0.91
CA TYR A 12 -7.55 2.32 -2.04
C TYR A 12 -6.49 3.30 -1.57
N TYR A 13 -5.40 3.33 -2.34
CA TYR A 13 -4.22 4.10 -2.05
C TYR A 13 -3.76 4.86 -3.30
N ARG A 14 -3.26 6.08 -3.10
CA ARG A 14 -2.57 6.86 -4.12
C ARG A 14 -1.08 6.83 -3.84
N HIS A 15 -0.30 6.35 -4.80
CA HIS A 15 1.15 6.48 -4.73
C HIS A 15 1.55 7.94 -4.92
N TYR A 16 2.62 8.41 -4.29
CA TYR A 16 3.07 9.81 -4.42
C TYR A 16 3.32 10.25 -5.87
N LYS A 17 3.54 9.31 -6.80
CA LYS A 17 3.64 9.57 -8.26
C LYS A 17 2.28 9.70 -8.97
N GLY A 18 1.17 9.74 -8.24
CA GLY A 18 -0.18 9.95 -8.77
C GLY A 18 -0.98 8.68 -9.08
N GLN A 19 -0.31 7.55 -9.32
CA GLN A 19 -0.97 6.27 -9.67
C GLN A 19 -1.79 5.67 -8.53
N LEU A 20 -2.88 5.01 -8.89
CA LEU A 20 -3.83 4.40 -7.95
C LEU A 20 -3.60 2.90 -7.80
N TYR A 21 -3.76 2.43 -6.57
CA TYR A 21 -3.58 1.05 -6.16
C TYR A 21 -4.66 0.63 -5.18
N GLN A 22 -4.93 -0.66 -5.09
CA GLN A 22 -5.76 -1.26 -4.06
C GLN A 22 -4.91 -2.19 -3.19
N LEU A 23 -4.81 -1.93 -1.89
CA LEU A 23 -4.27 -2.89 -0.93
C LEU A 23 -5.34 -3.96 -0.64
N THR A 24 -5.08 -5.19 -1.06
CA THR A 24 -6.04 -6.29 -1.00
C THR A 24 -5.84 -7.19 0.20
N ALA A 25 -4.60 -7.34 0.67
CA ALA A 25 -4.26 -8.14 1.84
C ALA A 25 -2.90 -7.75 2.42
N ILE A 26 -2.67 -8.18 3.66
CA ILE A 26 -1.34 -8.26 4.26
C ILE A 26 -1.02 -9.74 4.38
N ALA A 27 0.08 -10.18 3.77
CA ALA A 27 0.55 -11.55 3.83
C ALA A 27 1.79 -11.65 4.73
N THR A 28 1.98 -12.79 5.38
CA THR A 28 3.22 -13.09 6.11
C THR A 28 4.12 -13.91 5.19
N HIS A 29 5.33 -13.41 4.92
CA HIS A 29 6.33 -14.15 4.13
C HIS A 29 6.78 -15.39 4.91
N SER A 30 6.67 -16.59 4.32
CA SER A 30 6.88 -17.86 5.04
C SER A 30 8.32 -18.04 5.55
N GLU A 31 9.30 -17.61 4.77
CA GLU A 31 10.72 -17.84 5.08
C GLU A 31 11.25 -16.88 6.16
N GLU A 32 10.72 -15.66 6.20
CA GLU A 32 11.26 -14.58 7.05
C GLU A 32 10.27 -14.10 8.12
N LEU A 33 9.02 -14.58 8.06
CA LEU A 33 7.91 -14.23 8.93
C LEU A 33 7.62 -12.72 9.00
N GLN A 34 8.03 -11.96 7.97
CA GLN A 34 7.79 -10.53 7.88
C GLN A 34 6.48 -10.22 7.15
N PRO A 35 5.77 -9.13 7.52
CA PRO A 35 4.56 -8.70 6.85
C PRO A 35 4.86 -8.06 5.50
N TYR A 36 4.05 -8.40 4.50
CA TYR A 36 4.11 -7.89 3.14
C TYR A 36 2.73 -7.36 2.71
N ALA A 37 2.72 -6.21 2.04
CA ALA A 37 1.54 -5.68 1.38
C ALA A 37 1.30 -6.43 0.07
N VAL A 38 0.10 -6.96 -0.12
CA VAL A 38 -0.40 -7.53 -1.39
C VAL A 38 -1.37 -6.52 -1.99
N TYR A 39 -1.02 -5.94 -3.13
CA TYR A 39 -1.75 -4.81 -3.69
C TYR A 39 -1.80 -4.84 -5.22
N ARG A 40 -2.87 -4.30 -5.79
CA ARG A 40 -3.16 -4.30 -7.22
C ARG A 40 -2.98 -2.91 -7.81
N ALA A 41 -2.27 -2.79 -8.92
CA ALA A 41 -2.28 -1.58 -9.73
C ALA A 41 -3.67 -1.35 -10.30
N LEU A 42 -4.15 -0.11 -10.29
CA LEU A 42 -5.44 0.24 -10.86
C LEU A 42 -5.30 1.00 -12.19
N TYR A 43 -4.31 0.59 -12.98
CA TYR A 43 -3.99 1.13 -14.30
C TYR A 43 -3.29 0.05 -15.12
N GLY A 44 -3.22 0.26 -16.44
CA GLY A 44 -2.55 -0.68 -17.34
C GLY A 44 -3.19 -2.08 -17.27
N ASN A 45 -2.39 -3.10 -16.99
CA ASN A 45 -2.83 -4.50 -16.93
C ASN A 45 -3.40 -4.92 -15.57
N TYR A 46 -3.54 -3.98 -14.62
CA TYR A 46 -3.99 -4.26 -13.26
C TYR A 46 -3.16 -5.32 -12.53
N ASP A 47 -1.83 -5.25 -12.69
CA ASP A 47 -0.89 -6.22 -12.11
C ASP A 47 -1.00 -6.31 -10.59
N LEU A 48 -0.76 -7.50 -10.05
CA LEU A 48 -0.73 -7.78 -8.62
C LEU A 48 0.72 -7.79 -8.12
N TRP A 49 0.98 -7.01 -7.08
CA TRP A 49 2.31 -6.78 -6.52
C TRP A 49 2.38 -7.21 -5.06
N VAL A 50 3.58 -7.58 -4.63
CA VAL A 50 3.91 -7.94 -3.25
C VAL A 50 5.17 -7.18 -2.85
N ARG A 51 5.16 -6.49 -1.69
CA ARG A 51 6.31 -5.75 -1.16
C ARG A 51 6.34 -5.77 0.38
N PRO A 52 7.50 -5.58 1.03
CA PRO A 52 7.56 -5.46 2.48
C PRO A 52 6.57 -4.40 2.98
N LEU A 53 5.80 -4.71 4.03
CA LEU A 53 4.76 -3.80 4.54
C LEU A 53 5.37 -2.48 5.00
N GLN A 54 6.53 -2.53 5.67
CA GLN A 54 7.26 -1.33 6.09
C GLN A 54 7.56 -0.40 4.92
N MET A 55 7.95 -0.94 3.76
CA MET A 55 8.18 -0.12 2.58
C MET A 55 6.86 0.41 2.00
N PHE A 56 5.74 -0.30 2.14
CA PHE A 56 4.44 0.21 1.68
C PHE A 56 3.97 1.40 2.54
N THR A 57 4.19 1.34 3.86
CA THR A 57 3.72 2.34 4.83
C THR A 57 4.71 3.47 5.10
N GLU A 58 5.91 3.43 4.51
CA GLU A 58 6.91 4.46 4.74
C GLU A 58 6.54 5.82 4.12
N ASN A 59 7.10 6.88 4.70
CA ASN A 59 7.19 8.17 4.03
C ASN A 59 8.41 8.20 3.10
N VAL A 60 8.35 9.08 2.10
CA VAL A 60 9.44 9.39 1.20
C VAL A 60 9.68 10.90 1.15
N SER A 61 10.94 11.30 1.05
CA SER A 61 11.30 12.70 0.84
C SER A 61 11.09 13.10 -0.62
N ILE A 62 10.17 14.03 -0.86
CA ILE A 62 9.89 14.63 -2.18
C ILE A 62 10.04 16.14 -2.03
N GLN A 63 11.01 16.72 -2.75
CA GLN A 63 11.30 18.17 -2.69
C GLN A 63 11.56 18.70 -1.27
N GLY A 64 12.10 17.85 -0.38
CA GLY A 64 12.36 18.21 1.01
C GLY A 64 11.18 18.02 1.97
N GLU A 65 10.02 17.57 1.47
CA GLU A 65 8.86 17.23 2.27
C GLU A 65 8.72 15.71 2.43
N GLU A 66 8.42 15.25 3.65
CA GLU A 66 8.10 13.85 3.93
C GLU A 66 6.63 13.57 3.62
N VAL A 67 6.38 12.74 2.60
CA VAL A 67 5.03 12.35 2.18
C VAL A 67 4.85 10.84 2.21
N ALA A 68 3.65 10.36 2.52
CA ALA A 68 3.35 8.93 2.48
C ALA A 68 3.65 8.36 1.09
N ARG A 69 4.40 7.27 1.01
CA ARG A 69 4.67 6.60 -0.27
C ARG A 69 3.35 6.17 -0.93
N PHE A 70 2.46 5.60 -0.12
CA PHE A 70 1.09 5.26 -0.47
C PHE A 70 0.13 5.93 0.52
N GLN A 71 -0.57 6.95 0.06
CA GLN A 71 -1.58 7.65 0.85
C GLN A 71 -2.91 6.90 0.77
N PHE A 72 -3.50 6.51 1.91
CA PHE A 72 -4.85 5.95 1.96
C PHE A 72 -5.86 7.01 1.52
N ILE A 73 -6.78 6.64 0.62
CA ILE A 73 -7.80 7.54 0.07
C ILE A 73 -9.24 7.05 0.28
N GLY A 74 -9.44 5.85 0.81
CA GLY A 74 -10.77 5.35 1.17
C GLY A 74 -10.95 3.85 0.95
N THR A 75 -12.11 3.35 1.38
CA THR A 75 -12.54 1.97 1.17
C THR A 75 -13.36 1.77 -0.11
N GLU A 76 -13.76 2.87 -0.75
CA GLU A 76 -14.52 2.88 -2.00
C GLU A 76 -13.60 3.03 -3.21
N LYS A 77 -13.93 2.36 -4.31
CA LYS A 77 -13.14 2.44 -5.55
C LYS A 77 -13.19 3.89 -6.07
N PRO A 78 -12.05 4.55 -6.31
CA PRO A 78 -12.05 5.90 -6.86
C PRO A 78 -12.67 5.92 -8.27
N GLU A 79 -13.30 7.03 -8.62
CA GLU A 79 -13.87 7.24 -9.95
C GLU A 79 -12.78 7.37 -11.03
N GLY A 80 -13.09 6.93 -12.26
CA GLY A 80 -12.19 7.08 -13.42
C GLY A 80 -11.03 6.07 -13.47
N VAL A 81 -11.21 4.92 -12.82
CA VAL A 81 -10.21 3.87 -12.62
C VAL A 81 -10.59 2.54 -13.26
#